data_AF-A0A286IP32-F1
#
_entry.id   AF-A0A286IP32-F1
#
_cell.length_a   1.000
_cell.length_b   1.000
_cell.length_c   1.000
_cell.angle_alpha   90.00
_cell.angle_beta   90.00
_cell.angle_gamma   90.00
#
_symmetry.space_group_name_H-M   'P 1'
#
loop_
_entity.id
_entity.type
_entity.pdbx_description
1 polymer ?
#
loop_
_entity_poly.entity_id
_entity_poly.type
_entity_poly.pdbx_seq_one_letter_code
_entity_poly.pdbx_strand_id
1 'polypeptide(L)'
;MNTVHFICTVILLINVQMGISERKEREKEAMRDTILDAAKKLFLDKGFEKTSIRNIADEIEYSPGTIYLYFKDKNELLLHLHYQAFGVMVTEFMAATPQEDPMDQLVQMGHQYIKFAIENPEMYDLMFVMDAPMEALECNDEIWNDGMEAFGMLQNLVGVCIEAGYFKGQDVDDLSLGIWGFMHGIVILKSKKRMSMFKDTESESEERMMRAFQTFTTMLKAI
;
A
#
# COMPACT_ATOMS: atom_id res chain seq x y z
N MET A 1 41.43 -38.80 -22.95
CA MET A 1 40.59 -37.61 -23.20
C MET A 1 40.02 -37.20 -21.84
N ASN A 2 40.48 -36.06 -21.32
CA ASN A 2 40.58 -35.76 -19.88
C ASN A 2 39.24 -35.56 -19.18
N THR A 3 39.01 -36.31 -18.10
CA THR A 3 37.88 -36.20 -17.16
C THR A 3 37.73 -34.78 -16.58
N VAL A 4 38.84 -34.05 -16.43
CA VAL A 4 38.86 -32.64 -15.97
C VAL A 4 38.25 -31.68 -17.01
N HIS A 5 38.40 -31.97 -18.30
CA HIS A 5 37.82 -31.13 -19.36
C HIS A 5 36.30 -31.30 -19.41
N PHE A 6 35.81 -32.54 -19.21
CA PHE A 6 34.38 -32.85 -19.16
C PHE A 6 33.68 -32.18 -17.97
N ILE A 7 34.30 -32.19 -16.78
CA ILE A 7 33.76 -31.52 -15.58
C ILE A 7 33.72 -29.99 -15.78
N CYS A 8 34.76 -29.39 -16.36
CA CYS A 8 34.75 -27.95 -16.67
C CYS A 8 33.64 -27.57 -17.66
N THR A 9 33.43 -28.37 -18.71
CA THR A 9 32.36 -28.11 -19.69
C THR A 9 30.98 -28.25 -19.06
N VAL A 10 30.77 -29.25 -18.20
CA VAL A 10 29.48 -29.44 -17.50
C VAL A 10 29.21 -28.30 -16.51
N ILE A 11 30.21 -27.85 -15.75
CA ILE A 11 30.07 -26.68 -14.84
C ILE A 11 29.80 -25.40 -15.64
N LEU A 12 30.47 -25.20 -16.77
CA LEU A 12 30.24 -24.03 -17.64
C LEU A 12 28.82 -24.05 -18.22
N LEU A 13 28.33 -25.21 -18.66
CA LEU A 13 26.96 -25.39 -19.16
C LEU A 13 25.91 -25.16 -18.07
N ILE A 14 26.14 -25.65 -16.84
CA ILE A 14 25.24 -25.40 -15.70
C ILE A 14 25.22 -23.91 -15.36
N ASN A 15 26.38 -23.23 -15.31
CA ASN A 15 26.45 -21.79 -15.05
C ASN A 15 25.80 -20.96 -16.16
N VAL A 16 25.93 -21.35 -17.43
CA VAL A 16 25.24 -20.72 -18.56
C VAL A 16 23.73 -20.95 -18.48
N GLN A 17 23.29 -22.17 -18.14
CA GLN A 17 21.87 -22.50 -17.99
C GLN A 17 21.23 -21.74 -16.82
N MET A 18 21.94 -21.64 -15.68
CA MET A 18 21.51 -20.81 -14.53
C MET A 18 21.44 -19.33 -14.92
N GLY A 19 22.46 -18.80 -15.62
CA GLY A 19 22.44 -17.41 -16.09
C GLY A 19 21.32 -17.10 -17.10
N ILE A 20 20.94 -18.06 -17.94
CA ILE A 20 19.80 -17.92 -18.87
C ILE A 20 18.47 -17.97 -18.11
N SER A 21 18.33 -18.87 -17.14
CA SER A 21 17.12 -18.99 -16.30
C SER A 21 16.90 -17.74 -15.45
N GLU A 22 17.94 -17.23 -14.79
CA GLU A 22 17.89 -16.01 -13.99
C GLU A 22 17.56 -14.78 -14.84
N ARG A 23 18.16 -14.67 -16.02
CA ARG A 23 17.84 -13.57 -16.95
C ARG A 23 16.38 -13.61 -17.39
N LYS A 24 15.87 -14.80 -17.73
CA LYS A 24 14.49 -14.98 -18.17
C LYS A 24 13.49 -14.67 -17.05
N GLU A 25 13.80 -15.01 -15.80
CA GLU A 25 12.96 -14.66 -14.66
C GLU A 25 12.96 -13.14 -14.42
N ARG A 26 14.12 -12.49 -14.49
CA ARG A 26 14.20 -11.02 -14.38
C ARG A 26 13.43 -10.30 -15.49
N GLU A 27 13.51 -10.79 -16.73
CA GLU A 27 12.74 -10.25 -17.85
C GLU A 27 11.23 -10.45 -17.64
N LYS A 28 10.83 -11.56 -17.01
CA LYS A 28 9.44 -11.84 -16.66
C LYS A 28 8.94 -10.92 -15.55
N GLU A 29 9.71 -10.72 -14.49
CA GLU A 29 9.40 -9.80 -13.39
C GLU A 29 9.31 -8.35 -13.89
N ALA A 30 10.28 -7.89 -14.67
CA ALA A 30 10.25 -6.54 -15.25
C ALA A 30 9.01 -6.30 -16.13
N MET A 31 8.55 -7.32 -16.86
CA MET A 31 7.30 -7.23 -17.61
C MET A 31 6.07 -7.17 -16.70
N ARG A 32 6.05 -7.92 -15.59
CA ARG A 32 4.96 -7.81 -14.59
C ARG A 32 4.86 -6.38 -14.05
N ASP A 33 5.99 -5.79 -13.68
CA ASP A 33 6.04 -4.42 -13.14
C ASP A 33 5.57 -3.41 -14.20
N THR A 34 6.03 -3.55 -15.44
CA THR A 34 5.59 -2.71 -16.58
C THR A 34 4.07 -2.75 -16.77
N ILE A 35 3.47 -3.94 -16.67
CA ILE A 35 2.02 -4.12 -16.78
C ILE A 35 1.30 -3.47 -15.59
N LEU A 36 1.81 -3.66 -14.36
CA LEU A 36 1.22 -3.10 -13.15
C LEU A 36 1.28 -1.57 -13.14
N ASP A 37 2.40 -0.98 -13.53
CA ASP A 37 2.54 0.49 -13.63
C ASP A 37 1.55 1.09 -14.63
N ALA A 38 1.39 0.47 -15.80
CA ALA A 38 0.40 0.90 -16.79
C ALA A 38 -1.04 0.73 -16.29
N ALA A 39 -1.34 -0.39 -15.62
CA ALA A 39 -2.65 -0.63 -15.01
C ALA A 39 -2.97 0.40 -13.94
N LYS A 40 -2.02 0.67 -13.03
CA LYS A 40 -2.13 1.69 -11.98
C LYS A 40 -2.49 3.03 -12.59
N LYS A 41 -1.66 3.53 -13.51
CA LYS A 41 -1.88 4.81 -14.21
C LYS A 41 -3.30 4.90 -14.79
N LEU A 42 -3.72 3.88 -15.55
CA LEU A 42 -5.04 3.88 -16.19
C LEU A 42 -6.20 3.78 -15.20
N PHE A 43 -6.07 3.02 -14.12
CA PHE A 43 -7.09 2.95 -13.07
C PHE A 43 -7.32 4.29 -12.38
N LEU A 44 -6.27 5.09 -12.23
CA LEU A 44 -6.33 6.39 -11.58
C LEU A 44 -6.83 7.48 -12.53
N ASP A 45 -6.38 7.45 -13.78
CA ASP A 45 -6.78 8.43 -14.80
C ASP A 45 -8.23 8.26 -15.25
N LYS A 46 -8.64 6.99 -15.48
CA LYS A 46 -9.94 6.67 -16.13
C LYS A 46 -10.93 6.03 -15.18
N GLY A 47 -10.49 5.53 -14.02
CA GLY A 47 -11.25 4.66 -13.15
C GLY A 47 -11.13 3.19 -13.55
N PHE A 48 -11.25 2.30 -12.58
CA PHE A 48 -11.17 0.85 -12.78
C PHE A 48 -12.18 0.32 -13.79
N GLU A 49 -13.45 0.72 -13.67
CA GLU A 49 -14.54 0.27 -14.54
C GLU A 49 -14.32 0.61 -16.02
N LYS A 50 -13.74 1.78 -16.30
CA LYS A 50 -13.53 2.27 -17.68
C LYS A 50 -12.23 1.76 -18.30
N THR A 51 -11.37 1.12 -17.53
CA THR A 51 -10.11 0.57 -18.01
C THR A 51 -10.30 -0.90 -18.36
N SER A 52 -9.91 -1.27 -19.59
CA SER A 52 -9.90 -2.66 -20.05
C SER A 52 -8.47 -3.20 -20.17
N ILE A 53 -8.31 -4.53 -20.18
CA ILE A 53 -7.02 -5.19 -20.47
C ILE A 53 -6.43 -4.71 -21.80
N ARG A 54 -7.28 -4.43 -22.80
CA ARG A 54 -6.81 -3.87 -24.07
C ARG A 54 -6.20 -2.49 -23.89
N ASN A 55 -6.80 -1.62 -23.07
CA ASN A 55 -6.23 -0.29 -22.81
C ASN A 55 -4.85 -0.38 -22.15
N ILE A 56 -4.68 -1.33 -21.23
CA ILE A 56 -3.39 -1.57 -20.55
C ILE A 56 -2.36 -2.07 -21.56
N ALA A 57 -2.74 -3.04 -22.39
CA ALA A 57 -1.87 -3.56 -23.43
C ALA A 57 -1.46 -2.47 -24.45
N ASP A 58 -2.41 -1.62 -24.87
CA ASP A 58 -2.16 -0.50 -25.77
C ASP A 58 -1.20 0.53 -25.15
N GLU A 59 -1.31 0.82 -23.85
CA GLU A 59 -0.44 1.76 -23.12
C GLU A 59 1.03 1.33 -23.11
N ILE A 60 1.28 0.02 -23.11
CA ILE A 60 2.64 -0.55 -23.14
C ILE A 60 3.06 -1.03 -24.54
N GLU A 61 2.24 -0.79 -25.56
CA GLU A 61 2.46 -1.22 -26.96
C GLU A 61 2.55 -2.75 -27.16
N TYR A 62 1.82 -3.52 -26.36
CA TYR A 62 1.72 -4.99 -26.47
C TYR A 62 0.32 -5.46 -26.86
N SER A 63 0.23 -6.75 -27.19
CA SER A 63 -1.07 -7.40 -27.41
C SER A 63 -1.78 -7.69 -26.08
N PRO A 64 -3.13 -7.70 -26.02
CA PRO A 64 -3.86 -8.17 -24.84
C PRO A 64 -3.46 -9.59 -24.40
N GLY A 65 -3.11 -10.45 -25.35
CA GLY A 65 -2.62 -11.80 -25.08
C GLY A 65 -1.35 -11.81 -24.23
N THR A 66 -0.49 -10.79 -24.36
CA THR A 66 0.71 -10.63 -23.54
C THR A 66 0.33 -10.46 -22.07
N ILE A 67 -0.67 -9.63 -21.76
CA ILE A 67 -1.12 -9.39 -20.38
C ILE A 67 -1.61 -10.70 -19.73
N TYR A 68 -2.39 -11.49 -20.49
CA TYR A 68 -2.91 -12.77 -20.02
C TYR A 68 -1.85 -13.84 -19.75
N LEU A 69 -0.60 -13.66 -20.18
CA LEU A 69 0.51 -14.53 -19.78
C LEU A 69 0.99 -14.28 -18.34
N TYR A 70 0.66 -13.11 -17.78
CA TYR A 70 1.12 -12.67 -16.47
C TYR A 70 -0.01 -12.52 -15.46
N PHE A 71 -1.21 -12.14 -15.91
CA PHE A 71 -2.39 -11.91 -15.08
C PHE A 71 -3.62 -12.47 -15.78
N LYS A 72 -4.36 -13.32 -15.08
CA LYS A 72 -5.62 -13.95 -15.49
C LYS A 72 -6.66 -12.94 -15.93
N ASP A 73 -6.80 -11.84 -15.20
CA ASP A 73 -7.82 -10.82 -15.46
C ASP A 73 -7.48 -9.45 -14.85
N LYS A 74 -8.38 -8.49 -15.03
CA LYS A 74 -8.26 -7.11 -14.54
C LYS A 74 -8.31 -7.02 -13.01
N ASN A 75 -9.02 -7.95 -12.35
CA ASN A 75 -9.15 -7.95 -10.89
C ASN A 75 -7.83 -8.42 -10.25
N GLU A 76 -7.14 -9.39 -10.85
CA GLU A 76 -5.82 -9.83 -10.36
C GLU A 76 -4.78 -8.69 -10.41
N LEU A 77 -4.80 -7.86 -11.46
CA LEU A 77 -3.97 -6.66 -11.53
C LEU A 77 -4.25 -5.70 -10.38
N LEU A 78 -5.53 -5.45 -10.11
CA LEU A 78 -5.95 -4.56 -9.03
C LEU A 78 -5.51 -5.07 -7.67
N LEU A 79 -5.69 -6.37 -7.42
CA LEU A 79 -5.31 -7.02 -6.19
C LEU A 79 -3.79 -6.95 -5.95
N HIS A 80 -2.98 -7.19 -6.99
CA HIS A 80 -1.53 -7.02 -6.90
C HIS A 80 -1.12 -5.58 -6.58
N LEU A 81 -1.74 -4.60 -7.24
CA LEU A 81 -1.48 -3.18 -6.94
C LEU A 81 -1.89 -2.83 -5.50
N HIS A 82 -2.99 -3.42 -5.01
CA HIS A 82 -3.47 -3.23 -3.64
C HIS A 82 -2.45 -3.78 -2.62
N TYR A 83 -1.91 -4.98 -2.85
CA TYR A 83 -0.83 -5.56 -2.04
C TYR A 83 0.45 -4.70 -2.07
N GLN A 84 0.85 -4.20 -3.25
CA GLN A 84 2.01 -3.31 -3.36
C GLN A 84 1.80 -2.02 -2.56
N ALA A 85 0.61 -1.44 -2.60
CA ALA A 85 0.28 -0.22 -1.87
C ALA A 85 0.38 -0.42 -0.34
N PHE A 86 -0.14 -1.53 0.19
CA PHE A 86 0.03 -1.90 1.59
C PHE A 86 1.50 -2.12 1.95
N GLY A 87 2.26 -2.85 1.12
CA GLY A 87 3.68 -3.10 1.36
C GLY A 87 4.52 -1.82 1.47
N VAL A 88 4.24 -0.81 0.62
CA VAL A 88 4.90 0.51 0.71
C VAL A 88 4.53 1.21 2.01
N MET A 89 3.23 1.24 2.38
CA MET A 89 2.79 1.86 3.63
C MET A 89 3.46 1.23 4.85
N VAL A 90 3.46 -0.12 4.93
CA VAL A 90 4.10 -0.84 6.04
C VAL A 90 5.60 -0.51 6.11
N THR A 91 6.28 -0.46 4.97
CA THR A 91 7.70 -0.10 4.90
C THR A 91 7.95 1.31 5.44
N GLU A 92 7.11 2.28 5.09
CA GLU A 92 7.21 3.66 5.59
C GLU A 92 6.94 3.75 7.10
N PHE A 93 5.98 2.98 7.62
CA PHE A 93 5.70 2.93 9.06
C PHE A 93 6.88 2.34 9.83
N MET A 94 7.48 1.27 9.32
CA MET A 94 8.65 0.62 9.91
C MET A 94 9.93 1.46 9.81
N ALA A 95 10.03 2.34 8.81
CA ALA A 95 11.17 3.24 8.63
C ALA A 95 11.15 4.44 9.60
N ALA A 96 10.07 4.66 10.34
CA ALA A 96 9.98 5.75 11.30
C ALA A 96 10.99 5.58 12.45
N THR A 97 11.63 6.68 12.84
CA THR A 97 12.55 6.69 13.99
C THR A 97 11.82 6.24 15.26
N PRO A 98 12.32 5.21 15.97
CA PRO A 98 11.74 4.78 17.23
C PRO A 98 11.69 5.91 18.26
N GLN A 99 10.58 6.00 18.99
CA GLN A 99 10.39 6.91 20.11
C GLN A 99 10.51 6.16 21.44
N GLU A 100 10.93 6.86 22.49
CA GLU A 100 11.01 6.28 23.84
C GLU A 100 9.61 6.14 24.48
N ASP A 101 8.74 7.14 24.31
CA ASP A 101 7.36 7.09 24.77
C ASP A 101 6.48 6.42 23.70
N PRO A 102 5.75 5.33 24.02
CA PRO A 102 4.86 4.67 23.07
C PRO A 102 3.75 5.60 22.54
N MET A 103 3.32 6.59 23.33
CA MET A 103 2.35 7.57 22.88
C MET A 103 2.94 8.50 21.81
N ASP A 104 4.21 8.87 21.92
CA ASP A 104 4.89 9.63 20.86
C ASP A 104 5.14 8.77 19.62
N GLN A 105 5.41 7.47 19.79
CA GLN A 105 5.46 6.52 18.67
C GLN A 105 4.12 6.44 17.94
N LEU A 106 2.99 6.44 18.66
CA LEU A 106 1.65 6.43 18.07
C LEU A 106 1.35 7.72 17.29
N VAL A 107 1.75 8.88 17.82
CA VAL A 107 1.66 10.16 17.09
C VAL A 107 2.52 10.12 15.83
N GLN A 108 3.73 9.57 15.91
CA GLN A 108 4.63 9.43 14.77
C GLN A 108 4.05 8.51 13.69
N MET A 109 3.39 7.41 14.07
CA MET A 109 2.67 6.53 13.15
C MET A 109 1.55 7.31 12.43
N GLY A 110 0.80 8.14 13.15
CA GLY A 110 -0.21 9.02 12.56
C GLY A 110 0.38 10.04 11.56
N HIS A 111 1.56 10.59 11.84
CA HIS A 111 2.28 11.45 10.89
C HIS A 111 2.67 10.69 9.62
N GLN A 112 3.20 9.46 9.73
CA GLN A 112 3.52 8.65 8.57
C GLN A 112 2.27 8.30 7.76
N TYR A 113 1.16 7.99 8.43
CA TYR A 113 -0.11 7.72 7.77
C TYR A 113 -0.58 8.91 6.91
N ILE A 114 -0.53 10.14 7.47
CA ILE A 114 -0.90 11.36 6.72
C ILE A 114 0.08 11.59 5.57
N LYS A 115 1.39 11.49 5.84
CA LYS A 115 2.44 11.68 4.83
C LYS A 115 2.26 10.72 3.66
N PHE A 116 2.10 9.43 3.93
CA PHE A 116 1.86 8.41 2.92
C PHE A 116 0.68 8.79 2.03
N ALA A 117 -0.44 9.23 2.63
CA ALA A 117 -1.63 9.58 1.86
C ALA A 117 -1.47 10.84 1.00
N ILE A 118 -0.68 11.82 1.43
CA ILE A 118 -0.37 13.04 0.66
C ILE A 118 0.60 12.72 -0.48
N GLU A 119 1.65 11.96 -0.21
CA GLU A 119 2.71 11.64 -1.18
C GLU A 119 2.26 10.56 -2.18
N ASN A 120 1.34 9.68 -1.77
CA ASN A 120 0.85 8.55 -2.56
C ASN A 120 -0.70 8.54 -2.67
N PRO A 121 -1.36 9.62 -3.13
CA PRO A 121 -2.82 9.72 -3.13
C PRO A 121 -3.50 8.63 -3.97
N GLU A 122 -2.81 8.21 -5.02
CA GLU A 122 -3.21 7.13 -5.91
C GLU A 122 -3.24 5.75 -5.23
N MET A 123 -2.20 5.44 -4.45
CA MET A 123 -2.13 4.21 -3.67
C MET A 123 -3.17 4.25 -2.54
N TYR A 124 -3.35 5.41 -1.90
CA TYR A 124 -4.36 5.59 -0.88
C TYR A 124 -5.78 5.34 -1.41
N ASP A 125 -6.10 5.87 -2.59
CA ASP A 125 -7.39 5.64 -3.25
C ASP A 125 -7.61 4.15 -3.55
N LEU A 126 -6.57 3.47 -4.04
CA LEU A 126 -6.62 2.04 -4.31
C LEU A 126 -6.82 1.19 -3.05
N MET A 127 -6.25 1.60 -1.92
CA MET A 127 -6.34 0.85 -0.67
C MET A 127 -7.70 1.04 0.02
N PHE A 128 -8.29 2.23 -0.05
CA PHE A 128 -9.38 2.60 0.88
C PHE A 128 -10.58 3.30 0.27
N VAL A 129 -10.53 3.68 -1.01
CA VAL A 129 -11.63 4.44 -1.66
C VAL A 129 -12.31 3.62 -2.74
N MET A 130 -11.56 2.82 -3.48
CA MET A 130 -12.11 1.97 -4.52
C MET A 130 -12.81 0.77 -3.89
N ASP A 131 -14.04 0.47 -4.33
CA ASP A 131 -14.79 -0.71 -3.86
C ASP A 131 -14.22 -2.01 -4.45
N ALA A 132 -13.67 -1.93 -5.68
CA ALA A 132 -13.26 -3.08 -6.48
C ALA A 132 -12.28 -4.08 -5.80
N PRO A 133 -11.28 -3.67 -4.99
CA PRO A 133 -10.44 -4.63 -4.26
C PRO A 133 -11.24 -5.45 -3.25
N MET A 134 -12.16 -4.82 -2.51
CA MET A 134 -12.98 -5.51 -1.52
C MET A 134 -14.02 -6.42 -2.18
N GLU A 135 -14.62 -5.99 -3.30
CA GLU A 135 -15.49 -6.83 -4.12
C GLU A 135 -14.74 -8.06 -4.67
N ALA A 136 -13.47 -7.89 -5.07
CA ALA A 136 -12.64 -8.98 -5.57
C ALA A 136 -12.33 -10.01 -4.47
N LEU A 137 -11.99 -9.54 -3.26
CA LEU A 137 -11.78 -10.42 -2.10
C LEU A 137 -13.06 -11.20 -1.75
N GLU A 138 -14.21 -10.52 -1.71
CA GLU A 138 -15.50 -11.15 -1.45
C GLU A 138 -15.85 -12.21 -2.51
N CYS A 139 -15.66 -11.89 -3.80
CA CYS A 139 -15.93 -12.84 -4.89
C CYS A 139 -15.05 -14.10 -4.87
N ASN A 140 -13.86 -13.99 -4.28
CA ASN A 140 -12.88 -15.08 -4.19
C ASN A 140 -12.94 -15.81 -2.82
N ASP A 141 -13.84 -15.42 -1.91
CA ASP A 141 -13.87 -15.89 -0.51
C ASP A 141 -12.51 -15.68 0.21
N GLU A 142 -11.80 -14.60 -0.13
CA GLU A 142 -10.49 -14.25 0.43
C GLU A 142 -10.62 -13.24 1.58
N ILE A 143 -9.71 -13.34 2.55
CA ILE A 143 -9.64 -12.42 3.69
C ILE A 143 -8.72 -11.25 3.34
N TRP A 144 -9.05 -10.05 3.83
CA TRP A 144 -8.23 -8.85 3.67
C TRP A 144 -6.98 -8.86 4.57
N ASN A 145 -6.06 -9.78 4.29
CA ASN A 145 -4.87 -10.02 5.13
C ASN A 145 -4.01 -8.77 5.32
N ASP A 146 -3.75 -8.00 4.27
CA ASP A 146 -2.90 -6.80 4.36
C ASP A 146 -3.54 -5.70 5.20
N GLY A 147 -4.86 -5.51 5.06
CA GLY A 147 -5.62 -4.60 5.92
C GLY A 147 -5.60 -5.06 7.37
N MET A 148 -5.74 -6.36 7.62
CA MET A 148 -5.65 -6.94 8.97
C MET A 148 -4.24 -6.79 9.56
N GLU A 149 -3.19 -6.98 8.78
CA GLU A 149 -1.80 -6.79 9.23
C GLU A 149 -1.52 -5.32 9.57
N ALA A 150 -1.91 -4.40 8.67
CA ALA A 150 -1.76 -2.97 8.90
C ALA A 150 -2.55 -2.48 10.12
N PHE A 151 -3.78 -2.96 10.29
CA PHE A 151 -4.59 -2.65 11.48
C PHE A 151 -4.01 -3.29 12.74
N GLY A 152 -3.48 -4.51 12.64
CA GLY A 152 -2.80 -5.21 13.72
C GLY A 152 -1.58 -4.44 14.24
N MET A 153 -0.83 -3.75 13.37
CA MET A 153 0.26 -2.87 13.82
C MET A 153 -0.25 -1.72 14.70
N LEU A 154 -1.40 -1.12 14.34
CA LEU A 154 -2.04 -0.09 15.15
C LEU A 154 -2.53 -0.66 16.50
N GLN A 155 -3.21 -1.82 16.48
CA GLN A 155 -3.67 -2.49 17.71
C GLN A 155 -2.51 -2.81 18.65
N ASN A 156 -1.42 -3.34 18.12
CA ASN A 156 -0.23 -3.63 18.91
C ASN A 156 0.32 -2.37 19.59
N LEU A 157 0.46 -1.27 18.85
CA LEU A 157 0.98 -0.02 19.41
C LEU A 157 0.02 0.62 20.42
N VAL A 158 -1.29 0.56 20.18
CA VAL A 158 -2.31 1.00 21.15
C VAL A 158 -2.25 0.15 22.42
N GLY A 159 -2.09 -1.17 22.30
CA GLY A 159 -1.88 -2.07 23.44
C GLY A 159 -0.66 -1.70 24.28
N VAL A 160 0.48 -1.39 23.63
CA VAL A 160 1.68 -0.91 24.34
C VAL A 160 1.42 0.42 25.05
N CYS A 161 0.66 1.34 24.46
CA CYS A 161 0.27 2.59 25.13
C CYS A 161 -0.59 2.32 26.39
N ILE A 162 -1.53 1.38 26.31
CA ILE A 162 -2.37 0.97 27.43
C ILE A 162 -1.51 0.38 28.56
N GLU A 163 -0.55 -0.50 28.24
CA GLU A 163 0.38 -1.07 29.21
C GLU A 163 1.27 0.00 29.88
N ALA A 164 1.62 1.06 29.15
CA ALA A 164 2.36 2.21 29.67
C ALA A 164 1.51 3.16 30.52
N GLY A 165 0.20 2.91 30.65
CA GLY A 165 -0.71 3.66 31.51
C GLY A 165 -1.55 4.74 30.80
N TYR A 166 -1.47 4.84 29.48
CA TYR A 166 -2.38 5.67 28.67
C TYR A 166 -3.75 5.00 28.50
N PHE A 167 -4.78 5.76 28.11
CA PHE A 167 -6.08 5.23 27.65
C PHE A 167 -6.80 4.37 28.69
N LYS A 168 -6.86 4.84 29.94
CA LYS A 168 -7.29 4.01 31.06
C LYS A 168 -8.74 3.53 30.88
N GLY A 169 -8.91 2.21 30.86
CA GLY A 169 -10.23 1.58 30.74
C GLY A 169 -10.81 1.59 29.32
N GLN A 170 -10.01 1.91 28.31
CA GLN A 170 -10.38 1.72 26.90
C GLN A 170 -10.11 0.27 26.48
N ASP A 171 -10.93 -0.24 25.57
CA ASP A 171 -10.68 -1.49 24.85
C ASP A 171 -9.74 -1.22 23.67
N VAL A 172 -8.83 -2.16 23.39
CA VAL A 172 -7.81 -2.00 22.33
C VAL A 172 -8.45 -1.93 20.95
N ASP A 173 -9.47 -2.75 20.67
CA ASP A 173 -10.07 -2.84 19.35
C ASP A 173 -10.93 -1.61 19.06
N ASP A 174 -11.76 -1.20 20.02
CA ASP A 174 -12.61 -0.02 19.90
C ASP A 174 -11.78 1.26 19.75
N LEU A 175 -10.70 1.39 20.53
CA LEU A 175 -9.83 2.57 20.46
C LEU A 175 -9.03 2.60 19.15
N SER A 176 -8.46 1.47 18.72
CA SER A 176 -7.76 1.38 17.44
C SER A 176 -8.69 1.69 16.27
N LEU A 177 -9.93 1.19 16.28
CA LEU A 177 -10.93 1.52 15.28
C LEU A 177 -11.27 3.01 15.29
N GLY A 178 -11.43 3.62 16.47
CA GLY A 178 -11.67 5.05 16.62
C GLY A 178 -10.52 5.91 16.08
N ILE A 179 -9.27 5.55 16.39
CA ILE A 179 -8.08 6.22 15.85
C ILE A 179 -8.04 6.08 14.33
N TRP A 180 -8.19 4.86 13.81
CA TRP A 180 -8.18 4.58 12.38
C TRP A 180 -9.29 5.37 11.65
N GLY A 181 -10.50 5.42 12.22
CA GLY A 181 -11.62 6.19 11.69
C GLY A 181 -11.35 7.70 11.61
N PHE A 182 -10.71 8.28 12.64
CA PHE A 182 -10.30 9.69 12.60
C PHE A 182 -9.25 9.94 11.50
N MET A 183 -8.21 9.11 11.44
CA MET A 183 -7.13 9.25 10.47
C MET A 183 -7.64 9.09 9.02
N HIS A 184 -8.52 8.12 8.78
CA HIS A 184 -9.20 7.99 7.50
C HIS A 184 -10.05 9.21 7.18
N GLY A 185 -10.90 9.62 8.11
CA GLY A 185 -11.84 10.72 7.90
C GLY A 185 -11.12 11.99 7.48
N ILE A 186 -10.04 12.36 8.19
CA ILE A 186 -9.32 13.60 7.90
C ILE A 186 -8.59 13.56 6.56
N VAL A 187 -7.97 12.42 6.22
CA VAL A 187 -7.28 12.23 4.94
C VAL A 187 -8.27 12.21 3.77
N ILE A 188 -9.42 11.55 3.91
CA ILE A 188 -10.48 11.53 2.89
C ILE A 188 -11.05 12.93 2.66
N LEU A 189 -11.29 13.70 3.72
CA LEU A 189 -11.77 15.08 3.60
C LEU A 189 -10.80 15.95 2.79
N LYS A 190 -9.49 15.76 2.99
CA LYS A 190 -8.45 16.47 2.22
C LYS A 190 -8.36 15.96 0.78
N SER A 191 -8.11 14.67 0.59
CA SER A 191 -7.87 14.05 -0.73
C SER A 191 -9.06 14.20 -1.68
N LYS A 192 -10.30 14.12 -1.18
CA LYS A 192 -11.52 14.33 -1.97
C LYS A 192 -11.97 15.78 -2.03
N LYS A 193 -11.07 16.72 -1.72
CA LYS A 193 -11.25 18.18 -1.83
C LYS A 193 -12.48 18.70 -1.07
N ARG A 194 -12.94 17.98 -0.04
CA ARG A 194 -14.09 18.38 0.80
C ARG A 194 -13.74 19.57 1.69
N MET A 195 -12.46 19.73 2.03
CA MET A 195 -11.94 20.90 2.74
C MET A 195 -11.96 22.20 1.91
N SER A 196 -12.24 22.15 0.60
CA SER A 196 -12.35 23.36 -0.25
C SER A 196 -13.40 24.37 0.24
N MET A 197 -14.36 23.94 1.05
CA MET A 197 -15.34 24.81 1.71
C MET A 197 -14.70 25.91 2.57
N PHE A 198 -13.48 25.70 3.07
CA PHE A 198 -12.74 26.68 3.87
C PHE A 198 -12.03 27.74 3.01
N LYS A 199 -11.97 27.55 1.68
CA LYS A 199 -11.30 28.43 0.70
C LYS A 199 -9.79 28.63 0.97
N ASP A 200 -9.18 27.65 1.63
CA ASP A 200 -7.75 27.57 1.82
C ASP A 200 -7.04 27.32 0.47
N THR A 201 -5.82 27.82 0.34
CA THR A 201 -4.83 27.29 -0.60
C THR A 201 -4.48 25.84 -0.25
N GLU A 202 -3.76 25.15 -1.14
CA GLU A 202 -3.36 23.76 -0.88
C GLU A 202 -2.50 23.63 0.39
N SER A 203 -1.53 24.54 0.56
CA SER A 203 -0.68 24.61 1.76
C SER A 203 -1.49 24.87 3.02
N GLU A 204 -2.41 25.85 3.00
CA GLU A 204 -3.24 26.18 4.16
C GLU A 204 -4.19 25.01 4.53
N SER A 205 -4.65 24.25 3.53
CA SER A 205 -5.50 23.08 3.71
C SER A 205 -4.74 21.92 4.36
N GLU A 206 -3.50 21.67 3.95
CA GLU A 206 -2.60 20.71 4.61
C GLU A 206 -2.29 21.12 6.05
N GLU A 207 -1.96 22.39 6.29
CA GLU A 207 -1.75 22.90 7.64
C GLU A 207 -3.00 22.75 8.51
N ARG A 208 -4.20 22.97 7.95
CA ARG A 208 -5.46 22.78 8.66
C ARG A 208 -5.64 21.32 9.07
N MET A 209 -5.35 20.38 8.16
CA MET A 209 -5.38 18.95 8.46
C MET A 209 -4.40 18.63 9.61
N MET A 210 -3.17 19.14 9.55
CA MET A 210 -2.18 18.91 10.59
C MET A 210 -2.56 19.50 11.95
N ARG A 211 -3.21 20.68 11.99
CA ARG A 211 -3.74 21.26 13.24
C ARG A 211 -4.88 20.41 13.83
N ALA A 212 -5.75 19.86 12.99
CA ALA A 212 -6.82 18.97 13.46
C ALA A 212 -6.26 17.63 13.96
N PHE A 213 -5.26 17.06 13.29
CA PHE A 213 -4.51 15.90 13.79
C PHE A 213 -3.86 16.19 15.14
N GLN A 214 -3.16 17.32 15.30
CA GLN A 214 -2.57 17.73 16.57
C GLN A 214 -3.62 17.89 17.68
N THR A 215 -4.79 18.44 17.35
CA THR A 215 -5.89 18.59 18.30
C THR A 215 -6.40 17.21 18.75
N PHE A 216 -6.56 16.29 17.81
CA PHE A 216 -6.96 14.91 18.10
C PHE A 216 -5.96 14.19 18.99
N THR A 217 -4.66 14.25 18.67
CA THR A 217 -3.64 13.58 19.48
C THR A 217 -3.54 14.20 20.88
N THR A 218 -3.72 15.51 21.04
CA THR A 218 -3.81 16.13 22.37
C THR A 218 -5.01 15.64 23.17
N MET A 219 -6.19 15.48 22.55
CA MET A 219 -7.35 14.88 23.24
C MET A 219 -7.11 13.41 23.57
N LEU A 220 -6.49 12.67 22.66
CA LEU A 220 -6.19 11.25 22.82
C LEU A 220 -5.21 11.03 23.99
N LYS A 221 -4.19 11.88 24.16
CA LYS A 221 -3.27 11.82 25.31
C LYS A 221 -3.95 12.11 26.66
N ALA A 222 -5.15 12.69 26.66
CA ALA A 222 -5.86 13.11 27.86
C ALA A 222 -6.86 12.07 28.39
N ILE A 223 -7.11 10.98 27.64
CA ILE A 223 -7.97 9.86 28.05
C ILE A 223 -7.14 8.68 28.58
#